data_AF-A0A5K1FPF0-F1
#
_entry.id   AF-A0A5K1FPF0-F1
#
_cell.length_a   1.000
_cell.length_b   1.000
_cell.length_c   1.000
_cell.angle_alpha   90.00
_cell.angle_beta   90.00
_cell.angle_gamma   90.00
#
_symmetry.space_group_name_H-M   'P 1'
#
loop_
_entity.id
_entity.type
_entity.pdbx_description
1 polymer ?
#
loop_
_entity_poly.entity_id
_entity_poly.type
_entity_poly.pdbx_seq_one_letter_code
_entity_poly.pdbx_strand_id
1 'polypeptide(L)'
;LSGKKTDVILVEKESWCHEVENGFFGHLLECKQNGQALEMPKMVLLATSMNHVECAKAKAAGFADTLIMKPLRASMVAAGLQQVLGIGNIQPQGKGIPNGTPFLHNLLLGKNILVVDDNGINRRVAALALKKYGANVECAVSGKAALTMLQIPHKFDACFMDIQMPEMDG
;
A
#
# COMPACT_ATOMS: atom_id res chain seq x y z
N LEU A 1 6.05 21.54 -12.79
CA LEU A 1 6.06 20.06 -12.93
C LEU A 1 5.66 19.50 -11.57
N SER A 2 4.35 19.28 -11.37
CA SER A 2 3.85 18.76 -10.10
C SER A 2 4.34 17.32 -9.93
N GLY A 3 5.14 17.05 -8.91
CA GLY A 3 5.52 15.68 -8.56
C GLY A 3 4.26 14.84 -8.38
N LYS A 4 4.27 13.60 -8.88
CA LYS A 4 3.15 12.67 -8.65
C LYS A 4 3.11 12.34 -7.17
N LYS A 5 1.94 12.53 -6.56
CA LYS A 5 1.70 12.31 -5.15
C LYS A 5 1.30 10.85 -4.93
N THR A 6 1.76 10.24 -3.85
CA THR A 6 1.33 8.89 -3.44
C THR A 6 -0.11 8.94 -2.96
N ASP A 7 -0.99 8.11 -3.55
CA ASP A 7 -2.43 8.10 -3.21
C ASP A 7 -2.77 7.11 -2.08
N VAL A 8 -2.08 5.96 -2.02
CA VAL A 8 -2.39 4.87 -1.08
C VAL A 8 -1.10 4.19 -0.58
N ILE A 9 -1.06 3.86 0.71
CA ILE A 9 -0.04 3.03 1.36
C ILE A 9 -0.72 1.76 1.91
N LEU A 10 -0.13 0.60 1.65
CA LEU A 10 -0.52 -0.67 2.26
C LEU A 10 0.51 -1.04 3.34
N VAL A 11 0.06 -1.27 4.57
CA VAL A 11 0.94 -1.54 5.71
C VAL A 11 0.62 -2.92 6.28
N GLU A 12 1.65 -3.73 6.52
CA GLU A 12 1.50 -5.00 7.22
C GLU A 12 1.42 -4.81 8.74
N LYS A 13 0.47 -5.46 9.41
CA LYS A 13 0.28 -5.38 10.87
C LYS A 13 1.53 -5.78 11.64
N GLU A 14 2.28 -6.78 11.19
CA GLU A 14 3.46 -7.25 11.93
C GLU A 14 4.59 -6.20 11.92
N SER A 15 4.71 -5.45 10.81
CA SER A 15 5.56 -4.25 10.73
C SER A 15 5.02 -3.08 11.58
N TRP A 16 3.71 -3.04 11.86
CA TRP A 16 3.08 -2.02 12.71
C TRP A 16 3.44 -2.17 14.20
N CYS A 17 3.50 -3.40 14.71
CA CYS A 17 3.64 -3.64 16.15
C CYS A 17 5.07 -3.48 16.69
N HIS A 18 6.09 -3.48 15.82
CA HIS A 18 7.49 -3.43 16.25
C HIS A 18 8.04 -2.02 16.46
N GLU A 19 7.31 -0.97 16.06
CA GLU A 19 7.85 0.38 15.85
C GLU A 19 7.13 1.50 16.63
N VAL A 20 6.41 1.15 17.70
CA VAL A 20 5.42 2.04 18.32
C VAL A 20 6.01 3.28 19.02
N GLU A 21 7.32 3.35 19.26
CA GLU A 21 7.89 4.52 19.96
C GLU A 21 8.87 5.39 19.16
N ASN A 22 9.47 4.93 18.04
CA ASN A 22 10.42 5.74 17.24
C ASN A 22 10.45 5.40 15.73
N GLY A 23 9.47 4.64 15.23
CA GLY A 23 9.45 4.20 13.83
C GLY A 23 8.94 5.22 12.82
N PHE A 24 9.00 4.87 11.54
CA PHE A 24 8.51 5.65 10.40
C PHE A 24 7.07 6.16 10.61
N PHE A 25 6.23 5.32 11.22
CA PHE A 25 4.84 5.65 11.48
C PHE A 25 4.62 6.59 12.68
N GLY A 26 5.52 6.57 13.68
CA GLY A 26 5.51 7.56 14.76
C GLY A 26 5.71 8.97 14.21
N HIS A 27 6.65 9.11 13.27
CA HIS A 27 6.92 10.39 12.59
C HIS A 27 5.75 10.84 11.70
N LEU A 28 5.11 9.93 10.96
CA LEU A 28 3.88 10.24 10.19
C LEU A 28 2.73 10.71 11.09
N LEU A 29 2.59 10.12 12.27
CA LEU A 29 1.58 10.48 13.25
C LEU A 29 1.87 11.85 13.88
N GLU A 30 3.14 12.11 14.22
CA GLU A 30 3.59 13.40 14.74
C GLU A 30 3.36 14.52 13.71
N CYS A 31 3.64 14.28 12.42
CA CYS A 31 3.29 15.21 11.34
C CYS A 31 1.78 15.52 11.28
N LYS A 32 0.92 14.50 11.48
CA LYS A 32 -0.54 14.65 11.50
C LYS A 32 -1.03 15.41 12.73
N GLN A 33 -0.43 15.17 13.89
CA GLN A 33 -0.79 15.82 15.16
C GLN A 33 -0.28 17.26 15.23
N ASN A 34 0.86 17.56 14.62
CA ASN A 34 1.47 18.90 14.58
C ASN A 34 0.83 19.85 13.54
N GLY A 35 -0.31 19.47 12.94
CA GLY A 35 -1.06 20.35 12.05
C GLY A 35 -0.36 20.68 10.73
N GLN A 36 0.68 19.93 10.35
CA GLN A 36 1.23 20.04 9.00
C GLN A 36 0.18 19.50 8.02
N ALA A 37 -0.32 20.38 7.13
CA ALA A 37 -1.25 20.04 6.06
C ALA A 37 -0.57 19.25 4.94
N LEU A 38 0.05 18.13 5.29
CA LEU A 38 0.36 17.08 4.33
C LEU A 38 -0.97 16.38 4.05
N GLU A 39 -1.51 16.46 2.82
CA GLU A 39 -2.58 15.51 2.49
C GLU A 39 -1.95 14.13 2.55
N MET A 40 -2.26 13.40 3.62
CA MET A 40 -1.72 12.09 3.90
C MET A 40 -2.23 11.11 2.84
N PRO A 41 -1.37 10.24 2.32
CA PRO A 41 -1.83 9.13 1.49
C PRO A 41 -2.80 8.28 2.30
N LYS A 42 -3.77 7.69 1.63
CA LYS A 42 -4.72 6.80 2.26
C LYS A 42 -4.04 5.53 2.76
N MET A 43 -4.43 5.02 3.93
CA MET A 43 -3.76 3.87 4.55
C MET A 43 -4.65 2.63 4.58
N VAL A 44 -4.12 1.51 4.09
CA VAL A 44 -4.75 0.18 4.15
C VAL A 44 -3.91 -0.73 5.04
N LEU A 45 -4.47 -1.20 6.13
CA LEU A 45 -3.79 -2.16 7.03
C LEU A 45 -4.07 -3.60 6.59
N LEU A 46 -3.02 -4.41 6.49
CA LEU A 46 -3.07 -5.83 6.14
C LEU A 46 -2.76 -6.66 7.40
N ALA A 47 -3.68 -7.51 7.85
CA ALA A 47 -3.51 -8.23 9.11
C ALA A 47 -3.78 -9.73 9.00
N THR A 48 -2.90 -10.54 9.59
CA THR A 48 -3.07 -12.00 9.69
C THR A 48 -4.14 -12.36 10.73
N SER A 49 -4.12 -11.69 11.88
CA SER A 49 -5.11 -11.82 12.94
C SER A 49 -5.31 -10.46 13.62
N MET A 50 -6.55 -10.17 14.03
CA MET A 50 -6.91 -8.96 14.77
C MET A 50 -8.02 -9.28 15.75
N ASN A 51 -7.89 -8.85 17.00
CA ASN A 51 -9.01 -8.84 17.93
C ASN A 51 -9.85 -7.56 17.76
N HIS A 52 -11.07 -7.55 18.32
CA HIS A 52 -11.99 -6.41 18.22
C HIS A 52 -11.41 -5.11 18.79
N VAL A 53 -10.58 -5.19 19.83
CA VAL A 53 -9.97 -4.03 20.49
C VAL A 53 -8.90 -3.39 19.60
N GLU A 54 -8.05 -4.20 18.98
CA GLU A 54 -7.02 -3.74 18.04
C GLU A 54 -7.65 -3.08 16.81
N CYS A 55 -8.73 -3.67 16.27
CA CYS A 55 -9.45 -3.13 15.12
C CYS A 55 -10.09 -1.77 15.45
N ALA A 56 -10.70 -1.64 16.63
CA ALA A 56 -11.25 -0.38 17.10
C ALA A 56 -10.17 0.69 17.28
N LYS A 57 -9.01 0.33 17.86
CA LYS A 57 -7.87 1.26 18.02
C LYS A 57 -7.30 1.74 16.69
N ALA A 58 -7.09 0.83 15.73
CA ALA A 58 -6.57 1.19 14.40
C ALA A 58 -7.48 2.18 13.66
N LYS A 59 -8.81 1.99 13.76
CA LYS A 59 -9.79 2.90 13.17
C LYS A 59 -9.90 4.23 13.94
N ALA A 60 -9.97 4.18 15.27
CA ALA A 60 -10.21 5.35 16.11
C ALA A 60 -9.09 6.40 16.04
N ALA A 61 -7.84 5.95 15.92
CA ALA A 61 -6.71 6.86 15.78
C ALA A 61 -6.45 7.30 14.32
N GLY A 62 -7.35 6.92 13.40
CA GLY A 62 -7.26 7.30 11.98
C GLY A 62 -5.99 6.80 11.32
N PHE A 63 -5.53 5.61 11.72
CA PHE A 63 -4.31 4.96 11.25
C PHE A 63 -4.54 4.14 9.98
N ALA A 64 -5.77 3.70 9.73
CA ALA A 64 -6.13 2.99 8.52
C ALA A 64 -7.52 3.42 8.06
N ASP A 65 -7.64 3.82 6.79
CA ASP A 65 -8.91 4.04 6.10
C ASP A 65 -9.64 2.70 5.86
N THR A 66 -8.87 1.61 5.68
CA THR A 66 -9.37 0.25 5.42
C THR A 66 -8.51 -0.82 6.09
N LEU A 67 -9.13 -1.94 6.49
CA LEU A 67 -8.45 -3.14 7.00
C LEU A 67 -8.74 -4.32 6.06
N ILE A 68 -7.71 -5.09 5.69
CA ILE A 68 -7.83 -6.32 4.91
C ILE A 68 -7.21 -7.49 5.69
N MET A 69 -8.02 -8.51 5.96
CA MET A 69 -7.55 -9.73 6.61
C MET A 69 -6.84 -10.65 5.62
N LYS A 70 -5.69 -11.23 6.02
CA LYS A 70 -5.01 -12.30 5.27
C LYS A 70 -5.79 -13.62 5.44
N PRO A 71 -5.83 -14.52 4.45
CA PRO A 71 -5.09 -14.51 3.19
C PRO A 71 -5.65 -13.49 2.18
N LEU A 72 -4.77 -12.68 1.61
CA LEU A 72 -5.13 -11.63 0.65
C LEU A 72 -5.64 -12.24 -0.65
N ARG A 73 -6.95 -12.18 -0.86
CA ARG A 73 -7.56 -12.51 -2.15
C ARG A 73 -7.64 -11.25 -3.00
N ALA A 74 -7.51 -11.41 -4.32
CA ALA A 74 -7.63 -10.31 -5.27
C ALA A 74 -8.94 -9.50 -5.09
N SER A 75 -10.05 -10.17 -4.78
CA SER A 75 -11.33 -9.50 -4.49
C SER A 75 -11.31 -8.64 -3.23
N MET A 76 -10.58 -9.06 -2.18
CA MET A 76 -10.46 -8.29 -0.95
C MET A 76 -9.61 -7.05 -1.15
N VAL A 77 -8.50 -7.17 -1.88
CA VAL A 77 -7.64 -6.04 -2.28
C VAL A 77 -8.42 -5.07 -3.16
N ALA A 78 -9.14 -5.58 -4.17
CA ALA A 78 -9.98 -4.77 -5.04
C ALA A 78 -11.03 -3.97 -4.24
N ALA A 79 -11.78 -4.63 -3.36
CA ALA A 79 -12.79 -3.97 -2.53
C ALA A 79 -12.18 -2.93 -1.60
N GLY A 80 -11.05 -3.23 -0.98
CA GLY A 80 -10.34 -2.30 -0.10
C GLY A 80 -9.84 -1.06 -0.84
N LEU A 81 -9.28 -1.23 -2.04
CA LEU A 81 -8.85 -0.10 -2.88
C LEU A 81 -10.04 0.72 -3.41
N GLN A 82 -11.15 0.09 -3.80
CA GLN A 82 -12.37 0.80 -4.19
C GLN A 82 -12.89 1.71 -3.07
N GLN A 83 -12.95 1.17 -1.85
CA GLN A 83 -13.38 1.91 -0.67
C GLN A 83 -12.48 3.11 -0.40
N VAL A 84 -11.16 2.91 -0.48
CA VAL A 84 -10.16 3.93 -0.15
C VAL A 84 -10.09 5.04 -1.19
N LEU A 85 -10.11 4.67 -2.47
CA LEU A 85 -10.02 5.62 -3.59
C LEU A 85 -11.34 6.36 -3.85
N GLY A 86 -12.41 6.03 -3.13
CA GLY A 86 -13.74 6.63 -3.34
C GLY A 86 -14.35 6.31 -4.71
N ILE A 87 -13.80 5.31 -5.42
CA ILE A 87 -14.26 4.88 -6.73
C ILE A 87 -15.47 3.96 -6.51
N GLY A 88 -16.64 4.58 -6.36
CA GLY A 88 -17.92 3.90 -6.16
C GLY A 88 -18.45 4.08 -4.74
N ASN A 89 -19.35 5.05 -4.58
CA ASN A 89 -20.17 5.19 -3.38
C ASN A 89 -21.17 4.01 -3.33
N ILE A 90 -20.78 2.88 -2.76
CA ILE A 90 -21.70 1.80 -2.42
C ILE A 90 -21.59 1.54 -0.92
N GLN A 91 -22.56 2.10 -0.20
CA GLN A 91 -22.93 1.66 1.15
C GLN A 91 -23.00 0.13 1.20
N PRO A 92 -22.56 -0.52 2.29
CA PRO A 92 -22.64 -1.96 2.44
C PRO A 92 -24.11 -2.37 2.69
N GLN A 93 -24.90 -2.38 1.63
CA GLN A 93 -26.25 -2.94 1.61
C GLN A 93 -26.36 -3.82 0.35
N GLY A 94 -25.87 -5.06 0.47
CA GLY A 94 -26.42 -6.20 -0.27
C GLY A 94 -26.08 -6.40 -1.75
N LYS A 95 -25.11 -5.71 -2.36
CA LYS A 95 -24.67 -6.03 -3.74
C LYS A 95 -23.34 -6.76 -3.73
N GLY A 96 -23.32 -7.90 -4.42
CA GLY A 96 -22.31 -8.96 -4.34
C GLY A 96 -20.86 -8.48 -4.45
N ILE A 97 -19.96 -9.29 -3.87
CA ILE A 97 -18.51 -9.12 -3.92
C ILE A 97 -18.12 -8.69 -5.34
N PRO A 98 -17.49 -7.52 -5.54
CA PRO A 98 -17.05 -7.11 -6.87
C PRO A 98 -16.16 -8.20 -7.46
N ASN A 99 -16.38 -8.55 -8.73
CA ASN A 99 -15.43 -9.37 -9.47
C ASN A 99 -14.07 -8.65 -9.41
N GLY A 100 -13.17 -9.13 -8.56
CA GLY A 100 -11.93 -8.41 -8.24
C GLY A 100 -10.98 -8.30 -9.42
N THR A 101 -11.09 -9.22 -10.39
CA THR A 101 -10.15 -9.32 -11.50
C THR A 101 -10.31 -8.22 -12.56
N PRO A 102 -11.52 -7.82 -13.03
CA PRO A 102 -11.64 -6.76 -14.02
C PRO A 102 -11.39 -5.37 -13.42
N PHE A 103 -11.74 -5.16 -12.15
CA PHE A 103 -11.43 -3.91 -11.47
C PHE A 103 -9.92 -3.69 -11.33
N LEU A 104 -9.18 -4.69 -10.81
CA LEU A 104 -7.73 -4.59 -10.68
C LEU A 104 -7.04 -4.43 -12.02
N HIS A 105 -7.52 -5.12 -13.06
CA HIS A 105 -7.03 -4.91 -14.42
C HIS A 105 -7.19 -3.45 -14.85
N ASN A 106 -8.40 -2.89 -14.75
CA ASN A 106 -8.64 -1.50 -15.18
C ASN A 106 -7.88 -0.47 -14.32
N LEU A 107 -7.68 -0.75 -13.03
CA LEU A 107 -6.93 0.12 -12.13
C LEU A 107 -5.44 0.15 -12.47
N LEU A 108 -4.86 -1.00 -12.82
CA LEU A 108 -3.42 -1.18 -13.02
C LEU A 108 -2.97 -1.07 -14.48
N LEU A 109 -3.90 -1.14 -15.43
CA LEU A 109 -3.59 -1.07 -16.87
C LEU A 109 -2.78 0.19 -17.22
N GLY A 110 -1.58 -0.01 -17.77
CA GLY A 110 -0.69 1.04 -18.22
C GLY A 110 0.03 1.81 -17.11
N LYS A 111 -0.16 1.45 -15.83
CA LYS A 111 0.55 2.07 -14.70
C LYS A 111 2.00 1.60 -14.64
N ASN A 112 2.92 2.53 -14.43
CA ASN A 112 4.33 2.23 -14.20
C ASN A 112 4.56 1.98 -12.71
N ILE A 113 4.90 0.76 -12.32
CA ILE A 113 5.04 0.36 -10.92
C ILE A 113 6.48 -0.11 -10.66
N LEU A 114 7.08 0.39 -9.59
CA LEU A 114 8.36 -0.11 -9.08
C LEU A 114 8.09 -1.19 -8.03
N VAL A 115 8.78 -2.33 -8.11
CA VAL A 115 8.78 -3.37 -7.07
C VAL A 115 10.17 -3.45 -6.45
N VAL A 116 10.27 -3.31 -5.13
CA VAL A 116 11.52 -3.28 -4.37
C VAL A 116 11.46 -4.37 -3.32
N ASP A 117 12.37 -5.33 -3.41
CA ASP A 117 12.45 -6.48 -2.50
C ASP A 117 13.84 -7.10 -2.68
N ASP A 118 14.54 -7.46 -1.61
CA ASP A 118 15.90 -8.04 -1.69
C ASP A 118 15.85 -9.51 -2.15
N ASN A 119 14.76 -10.22 -1.83
CA ASN A 119 14.51 -11.59 -2.24
C ASN A 119 14.04 -11.69 -3.71
N GLY A 120 14.89 -12.28 -4.55
CA GLY A 120 14.61 -12.43 -5.98
C GLY A 120 13.33 -13.21 -6.34
N ILE A 121 12.89 -14.13 -5.47
CA ILE A 121 11.66 -14.90 -5.67
C ILE A 121 10.45 -14.01 -5.41
N ASN A 122 10.40 -13.33 -4.26
CA ASN A 122 9.30 -12.44 -3.88
C ASN A 122 9.14 -11.32 -4.91
N ARG A 123 10.25 -10.66 -5.26
CA ARG A 123 10.30 -9.63 -6.31
C ARG A 123 9.72 -10.10 -7.64
N ARG A 124 10.09 -11.31 -8.07
CA ARG A 124 9.58 -11.90 -9.32
C ARG A 124 8.09 -12.22 -9.25
N VAL A 125 7.63 -12.80 -8.13
CA VAL A 125 6.22 -13.15 -7.93
C VAL A 125 5.35 -11.89 -7.94
N ALA A 126 5.75 -10.84 -7.21
CA ALA A 126 5.06 -9.56 -7.18
C ALA A 126 5.01 -8.91 -8.58
N ALA A 127 6.14 -8.88 -9.28
CA ALA A 127 6.19 -8.31 -10.63
C ALA A 127 5.28 -9.06 -11.62
N LEU A 128 5.26 -10.39 -11.59
CA LEU A 128 4.37 -11.18 -12.45
C LEU A 128 2.90 -10.96 -12.12
N ALA A 129 2.57 -10.85 -10.82
CA ALA A 129 1.20 -10.60 -10.38
C ALA A 129 0.68 -9.24 -10.86
N LEU A 130 1.49 -8.19 -10.78
CA LEU A 130 1.14 -6.85 -11.26
C LEU A 130 1.03 -6.79 -12.80
N LYS A 131 1.99 -7.40 -13.51
CA LYS A 131 1.96 -7.49 -14.99
C LYS A 131 0.73 -8.23 -15.50
N LYS A 132 0.26 -9.26 -14.78
CA LYS A 132 -0.98 -9.99 -15.11
C LYS A 132 -2.21 -9.08 -15.17
N TYR A 133 -2.21 -7.96 -14.43
CA TYR A 133 -3.30 -6.98 -14.43
C TYR A 133 -2.99 -5.74 -15.30
N GLY A 134 -1.98 -5.80 -16.18
CA GLY A 134 -1.71 -4.77 -17.18
C GLY A 134 -0.75 -3.66 -16.76
N ALA A 135 -0.11 -3.75 -15.59
CA ALA A 135 0.91 -2.80 -15.18
C ALA A 135 2.25 -3.00 -15.92
N ASN A 136 2.96 -1.91 -16.17
CA ASN A 136 4.37 -1.91 -16.56
C ASN A 136 5.21 -1.96 -15.28
N VAL A 137 6.02 -3.00 -15.10
CA VAL A 137 6.75 -3.21 -13.83
C VAL A 137 8.26 -3.24 -14.04
N GLU A 138 8.95 -2.41 -13.26
CA GLU A 138 10.40 -2.46 -13.06
C GLU A 138 10.71 -2.88 -11.62
N CYS A 139 11.92 -3.41 -11.41
CA CYS A 139 12.30 -4.03 -10.16
C CYS A 139 13.63 -3.46 -9.64
N ALA A 140 13.73 -3.24 -8.32
CA ALA A 140 14.96 -2.92 -7.61
C ALA A 140 15.24 -3.97 -6.52
N VAL A 141 16.52 -4.17 -6.21
CA VAL A 141 16.97 -5.22 -5.27
C VAL A 141 17.28 -4.70 -3.86
N SER A 142 17.18 -3.37 -3.65
CA SER A 142 17.44 -2.72 -2.38
C SER A 142 16.83 -1.32 -2.35
N GLY A 143 16.63 -0.76 -1.16
CA GLY A 143 16.18 0.63 -0.97
C GLY A 143 17.09 1.64 -1.69
N LYS A 144 18.41 1.46 -1.62
CA LYS A 144 19.37 2.32 -2.33
C LYS A 144 19.21 2.31 -3.86
N ALA A 145 18.97 1.13 -4.44
CA ALA A 145 18.68 1.01 -5.87
C ALA A 145 17.34 1.69 -6.22
N ALA A 146 16.32 1.50 -5.38
CA ALA A 146 15.03 2.14 -5.54
C ALA A 146 15.12 3.68 -5.49
N LEU A 147 15.87 4.24 -4.53
CA LEU A 147 16.10 5.68 -4.43
C LEU A 147 16.76 6.25 -5.69
N THR A 148 17.69 5.51 -6.31
CA THR A 148 18.30 5.92 -7.58
C THR A 148 17.27 6.00 -8.71
N MET A 149 16.30 5.07 -8.74
CA MET A 149 15.22 5.04 -9.73
C MET A 149 14.10 6.05 -9.44
N LEU A 150 13.93 6.44 -8.18
CA LEU A 150 12.92 7.39 -7.71
C LEU A 150 13.43 8.84 -7.66
N GLN A 151 14.65 9.12 -8.14
CA GLN A 151 15.13 10.50 -8.27
C GLN A 151 14.21 11.30 -9.20
N ILE A 152 13.82 12.50 -8.75
CA ILE A 152 12.93 13.36 -9.53
C ILE A 152 13.70 13.96 -10.72
N PRO A 153 13.14 13.94 -11.95
CA PRO A 153 11.83 13.38 -12.29
C PRO A 153 11.86 11.86 -12.49
N HIS A 154 10.92 11.14 -11.86
CA HIS A 154 10.70 9.71 -12.09
C HIS A 154 9.38 9.44 -12.81
N LYS A 155 9.23 8.23 -13.37
CA LYS A 155 8.07 7.83 -14.18
C LYS A 155 7.03 6.96 -13.46
N PHE A 156 7.36 6.48 -12.25
CA PHE A 156 6.53 5.55 -11.49
C PHE A 156 5.26 6.20 -10.92
N ASP A 157 4.15 5.49 -11.03
CA ASP A 157 2.84 5.81 -10.45
C ASP A 157 2.67 5.20 -9.06
N ALA A 158 3.37 4.10 -8.77
CA ALA A 158 3.36 3.44 -7.47
C ALA A 158 4.67 2.68 -7.20
N CYS A 159 4.98 2.45 -5.92
CA CYS A 159 6.08 1.63 -5.45
C CYS A 159 5.54 0.57 -4.49
N PHE A 160 5.84 -0.70 -4.74
CA PHE A 160 5.60 -1.82 -3.82
C PHE A 160 6.95 -2.18 -3.22
N MET A 161 7.11 -1.93 -1.92
CA MET A 161 8.40 -2.00 -1.26
C MET A 161 8.33 -2.91 -0.06
N ASP A 162 9.27 -3.83 0.03
CA ASP A 162 9.53 -4.57 1.26
C ASP A 162 10.06 -3.61 2.32
N ILE A 163 9.54 -3.73 3.54
CA ILE A 163 9.94 -2.90 4.67
C ILE A 163 11.29 -3.39 5.22
N GLN A 164 11.51 -4.70 5.22
CA GLN A 164 12.69 -5.30 5.83
C GLN A 164 13.70 -5.71 4.77
N MET A 165 14.62 -4.81 4.44
CA MET A 165 15.74 -5.09 3.54
C MET A 165 17.10 -4.92 4.25
N PRO A 166 18.16 -5.63 3.80
CA PRO A 166 19.51 -5.41 4.29
C PRO A 166 20.00 -3.99 4.01
N GLU A 167 20.89 -3.48 4.87
CA GLU A 167 21.55 -2.16 4.80
C GLU A 167 20.64 -0.94 5.01
N MET A 168 19.46 -0.92 4.38
CA MET A 168 18.48 0.16 4.44
C MET A 168 17.08 -0.46 4.41
N ASP A 169 16.22 -0.03 5.34
CA ASP A 169 14.80 -0.34 5.33
C ASP A 169 14.09 0.25 4.10
N GLY A 170 12.85 -0.18 3.87
CA GLY A 170 12.02 0.31 2.78
C GLY A 170 11.69 1.79 2.90
#